data_AF-A0AAP7WFN9-F1
#
_entry.id   AF-A0AAP7WFN9-F1
#
_cell.length_a   1.000
_cell.length_b   1.000
_cell.length_c   1.000
_cell.angle_alpha   90.00
_cell.angle_beta   90.00
_cell.angle_gamma   90.00
#
_symmetry.space_group_name_H-M   'P 1'
#
loop_
_entity.id
_entity.type
_entity.pdbx_description
1 polymer ?
#
loop_
_entity_poly.entity_id
_entity_poly.type
_entity_poly.pdbx_seq_one_letter_code
_entity_poly.pdbx_strand_id
1 'polypeptide(L)' 'MDLVLFIADKLEWDQIGTPSYLIEVKKGLEKSLEHAAFVYISYLWERKYTLKVIHPWLEEAYWYLKEIVE' A
#
# COMPACT_ATOMS: atom_id res chain seq x y z
N MET A 1 -10.52 10.38 -4.36
CA MET A 1 -9.73 11.43 -3.67
C MET A 1 -8.91 10.81 -2.55
N ASP A 2 -9.44 9.79 -1.87
CA ASP A 2 -8.79 9.11 -0.73
C ASP A 2 -7.49 8.38 -1.11
N LEU A 3 -7.45 7.67 -2.25
CA LEU A 3 -6.24 6.96 -2.70
C LEU A 3 -5.08 7.90 -3.05
N VAL A 4 -5.38 9.10 -3.56
CA VAL A 4 -4.35 10.11 -3.88
C VAL A 4 -3.67 10.58 -2.59
N LEU A 5 -4.47 10.94 -1.58
CA LEU A 5 -3.96 11.35 -0.27
C LEU A 5 -3.21 10.21 0.43
N PHE A 6 -3.76 9.00 0.37
CA PHE A 6 -3.15 7.80 0.92
C PHE A 6 -1.76 7.53 0.33
N ILE A 7 -1.62 7.59 -0.99
CA ILE A 7 -0.34 7.37 -1.66
C ILE A 7 0.63 8.52 -1.43
N ALA A 8 0.17 9.77 -1.43
CA ALA A 8 1.01 10.93 -1.14
C ALA A 8 1.70 10.78 0.23
N ASP A 9 0.95 10.39 1.26
CA ASP A 9 1.47 10.10 2.61
C ASP A 9 2.54 8.98 2.62
N LYS A 10 2.42 7.98 1.74
CA LYS A 10 3.42 6.89 1.65
C LYS A 10 4.64 7.23 0.80
N LEU A 11 4.52 8.20 -0.10
CA LEU A 11 5.63 8.71 -0.90
C LEU A 11 6.48 9.72 -0.13
N GLU A 12 5.85 10.51 0.75
CA GLU A 12 6.49 11.45 1.68
C GLU A 12 7.06 10.71 2.89
N TRP A 13 7.95 9.75 2.63
CA TRP A 13 8.63 9.01 3.69
C TRP A 13 9.73 9.87 4.32
N ASP A 14 9.47 10.36 5.53
CA ASP A 14 10.35 11.27 6.28
C ASP A 14 11.44 10.59 7.14
N GLN A 15 11.54 9.26 7.14
CA GLN A 15 12.55 8.56 7.96
C GLN A 15 13.84 8.24 7.18
N ILE A 16 14.95 8.09 7.90
CA ILE A 16 16.25 7.76 7.32
C ILE A 16 16.19 6.37 6.65
N GLY A 17 16.40 6.35 5.33
CA GLY A 17 16.46 5.14 4.50
C GLY A 17 15.31 5.06 3.49
N THR A 18 15.49 4.26 2.43
CA THR A 18 14.45 4.04 1.41
C THR A 18 13.57 2.86 1.83
N PRO A 19 12.25 3.04 1.99
CA PRO A 19 11.36 1.93 2.28
C PRO A 19 11.39 0.92 1.13
N SER A 20 11.44 -0.37 1.46
CA SER A 20 11.48 -1.45 0.46
C SER A 20 10.27 -1.42 -0.48
N TYR A 21 9.13 -0.89 -0.02
CA TYR A 21 7.91 -0.76 -0.81
C TYR A 21 7.90 0.46 -1.75
N LEU A 22 8.74 1.48 -1.53
CA LEU A 22 8.62 2.77 -2.23
C LEU A 22 8.85 2.63 -3.74
N ILE A 23 9.81 1.80 -4.14
CA ILE A 23 10.12 1.55 -5.56
C ILE A 23 8.94 0.85 -6.24
N GLU A 24 8.37 -0.16 -5.59
CA GLU A 24 7.25 -0.92 -6.15
C GLU A 24 5.95 -0.10 -6.17
N VAL A 25 5.71 0.74 -5.16
CA VAL A 25 4.57 1.69 -5.15
C VAL A 25 4.68 2.68 -6.31
N LYS A 26 5.89 3.19 -6.60
CA LYS A 26 6.12 4.05 -7.77
C LYS A 26 5.86 3.34 -9.11
N LYS A 27 6.27 2.07 -9.24
CA LYS A 27 5.90 1.26 -10.42
C LYS A 27 4.40 1.01 -10.51
N GLY A 28 3.74 0.81 -9.37
CA GLY A 28 2.28 0.70 -9.29
C GLY A 28 1.58 1.97 -9.79
N LEU A 29 2.11 3.15 -9.46
CA LEU A 29 1.59 4.44 -9.92
C LEU A 29 1.65 4.61 -11.44
N GLU A 30 2.61 3.99 -12.11
CA GLU A 30 2.67 4.02 -13.59
C GLU A 30 1.49 3.28 -14.23
N LYS A 31 0.82 2.39 -13.48
CA LYS A 31 -0.40 1.69 -13.92
C LYS A 31 -1.66 2.43 -13.48
N SER A 32 -1.84 2.60 -12.17
CA SER A 32 -2.97 3.31 -11.58
C SER A 32 -2.76 3.60 -10.09
N LEU A 33 -3.61 4.47 -9.51
CA LEU A 33 -3.58 4.75 -8.07
C LEU A 33 -3.93 3.51 -7.24
N GLU A 34 -4.85 2.68 -7.73
CA GLU A 34 -5.28 1.43 -7.12
C GLU A 34 -4.14 0.41 -7.10
N HIS A 35 -3.39 0.29 -8.20
CA HIS A 35 -2.20 -0.56 -8.25
C HIS A 35 -1.14 -0.13 -7.23
N ALA A 36 -0.88 1.18 -7.15
CA ALA A 36 0.05 1.73 -6.16
C ALA A 36 -0.39 1.42 -4.72
N ALA A 37 -1.69 1.61 -4.42
CA ALA A 37 -2.24 1.37 -3.11
C ALA A 37 -2.23 -0.12 -2.77
N PHE A 38 -2.55 -0.96 -3.74
CA PHE A 38 -2.52 -2.40 -3.58
C PHE A 38 -1.12 -2.91 -3.28
N VAL A 39 -0.07 -2.38 -3.92
CA VAL A 39 1.32 -2.74 -3.61
C VAL A 39 1.63 -2.49 -2.13
N TYR A 40 1.28 -1.32 -1.60
CA TYR A 40 1.53 -1.00 -0.19
C TYR A 40 0.68 -1.86 0.77
N ILE A 41 -0.61 -2.03 0.47
CA ILE A 41 -1.52 -2.84 1.30
C ILE A 41 -1.09 -4.32 1.27
N SER A 42 -0.69 -4.84 0.12
CA SER A 42 -0.15 -6.21 -0.03
C SER A 42 1.14 -6.39 0.75
N TYR A 43 2.05 -5.40 0.67
CA TYR A 43 3.27 -5.40 1.46
C TYR A 43 2.98 -5.49 2.98
N LEU A 44 1.97 -4.76 3.47
CA LEU A 44 1.52 -4.88 4.86
C LEU A 44 0.84 -6.22 5.13
N TRP A 45 0.02 -6.73 4.21
CA TRP A 45 -0.72 -7.97 4.36
C TRP A 45 0.16 -9.23 4.39
N GLU A 46 1.23 -9.26 3.62
CA GLU A 46 2.25 -10.31 3.68
C GLU A 46 2.99 -10.28 5.03
N ARG A 47 3.11 -9.08 5.62
CA ARG A 47 3.84 -8.83 6.87
C ARG A 47 2.97 -8.73 8.11
N LYS A 48 1.64 -8.75 7.99
CA LYS A 48 0.90 -9.83 8.59
C LYS A 48 1.18 -10.07 10.07
N TYR A 49 1.89 -11.18 10.26
CA TYR A 49 2.30 -11.75 11.53
C TYR A 49 3.44 -10.99 12.23
N THR A 50 4.11 -10.05 11.54
CA THR A 50 5.10 -9.14 12.13
C THR A 50 4.45 -7.88 12.71
N LEU A 51 3.21 -7.59 12.34
CA LEU A 51 2.45 -6.47 12.88
C LEU A 51 1.86 -6.86 14.25
N LYS A 52 1.99 -5.97 15.23
CA LYS A 52 1.44 -6.22 16.58
C LYS A 52 -0.08 -6.37 16.59
N VAL A 53 -0.75 -5.64 15.69
CA VAL A 53 -2.20 -5.62 15.53
C VAL A 53 -2.49 -5.39 14.05
N ILE A 54 -3.50 -6.10 13.53
CA ILE A 54 -4.03 -5.89 12.19
C ILE A 54 -5.42 -5.26 12.35
N HIS A 55 -5.64 -4.12 11.68
CA HIS A 55 -6.95 -3.49 11.67
C HIS A 55 -7.86 -4.22 10.67
N PRO A 56 -9.15 -4.48 10.97
CA PRO A 56 -10.09 -5.12 10.02
C PRO A 56 -10.16 -4.40 8.67
N TRP A 57 -10.09 -3.06 8.67
CA TRP A 57 -10.06 -2.28 7.43
C TRP A 57 -8.84 -2.54 6.54
N LEU A 58 -7.74 -3.06 7.08
CA LEU A 58 -6.60 -3.46 6.26
C LEU A 58 -6.94 -4.71 5.44
N GLU A 59 -7.65 -5.67 6.04
CA GLU A 59 -8.12 -6.87 5.36
C GLU A 59 -9.16 -6.51 4.30
N GLU A 60 -10.15 -5.70 4.66
CA GLU A 60 -11.17 -5.22 3.71
C GLU A 60 -10.54 -4.47 2.52
N ALA A 61 -9.61 -3.56 2.79
CA ALA A 61 -8.90 -2.83 1.74
C ALA A 61 -8.06 -3.75 0.86
N TYR A 62 -7.44 -4.79 1.43
CA TYR A 62 -6.66 -5.77 0.66
C TYR A 62 -7.56 -6.51 -0.33
N TRP A 63 -8.68 -7.06 0.12
CA TRP A 63 -9.61 -7.79 -0.76
C TRP A 63 -10.27 -6.89 -1.80
N TYR A 64 -10.71 -5.70 -1.39
CA TYR A 64 -11.30 -4.71 -2.29
C TYR A 64 -10.33 -4.29 -3.41
N LEU A 65 -9.09 -3.95 -3.06
CA LEU A 65 -8.08 -3.56 -4.06
C LEU A 65 -7.65 -4.75 -4.92
N LYS A 66 -7.60 -5.96 -4.35
CA LYS A 66 -7.28 -7.17 -5.11
C LYS A 66 -8.30 -7.40 -6.23
N GLU A 67 -9.59 -7.26 -5.94
CA GLU A 67 -10.67 -7.42 -6.94
C GLU A 67 -10.62 -6.36 -8.07
N ILE A 68 -10.05 -5.19 -7.80
CA ILE A 68 -9.92 -4.12 -8.80
C ILE A 68 -8.66 -4.32 -9.67
N VAL A 69 -7.61 -4.90 -9.09
CA VAL A 69 -6.27 -4.94 -9.67
C VAL A 69 -5.95 -6.28 -10.35
N GLU A 70 -6.56 -7.38 -9.89
CA GLU A 70 -6.48 -8.74 -10.47
C GLU A 70 -7.78 -9.13 -11.17
#